data_AF-A0A4Y3KU57-F1
#
_entry.id   AF-A0A4Y3KU57-F1
#
_cell.length_a   1.000
_cell.length_b   1.000
_cell.length_c   1.000
_cell.angle_alpha   90.00
_cell.angle_beta   90.00
_cell.angle_gamma   90.00
#
_symmetry.space_group_name_H-M   'P 1'
#
loop_
_entity.id
_entity.type
_entity.pdbx_description
1 polymer ?
#
loop_
_entity_poly.entity_id
_entity_poly.type
_entity_poly.pdbx_seq_one_letter_code
_entity_poly.pdbx_strand_id
1 'polypeptide(L)'
;MCDVHYPDAGGAVAALVVAEDVALSTVLAEHVALLVQVAPYEPGAFFERELPALRAVLACVDALDLLVVDGYVDLDPEGRPGLGAHVHAEVGVPVIGVAKTRFRAASHAIEVRRGSAVRPLYVTAAGMPAERAAALVSAMAGPHRIPTALRRVDAIARRPELAGVAGVALGPTTPVGLS
;
A
#
# COMPACT_ATOMS: atom_id res chain seq x y z
N MET A 1 2.61 -5.49 -4.72
CA MET A 1 1.65 -4.36 -4.76
C MET A 1 0.55 -4.65 -3.76
N CYS A 2 0.28 -3.75 -2.82
CA CYS A 2 -0.76 -3.94 -1.81
C CYS A 2 -1.73 -2.75 -1.76
N ASP A 3 -2.93 -3.02 -1.26
CA ASP A 3 -4.00 -2.04 -1.03
C ASP A 3 -4.83 -2.48 0.18
N VAL A 4 -5.48 -1.52 0.85
CA VAL A 4 -6.40 -1.75 1.96
C VAL A 4 -7.75 -1.13 1.63
N HIS A 5 -8.79 -1.94 1.71
CA HIS A 5 -10.16 -1.51 1.55
C HIS A 5 -10.91 -1.59 2.89
N TYR A 6 -11.82 -0.64 3.11
CA TYR A 6 -12.73 -0.63 4.26
C TYR A 6 -14.15 -0.96 3.77
N PRO A 7 -14.65 -2.18 4.01
CA PRO A 7 -16.02 -2.54 3.64
C PRO A 7 -17.06 -1.78 4.47
N ASP A 8 -18.26 -1.58 3.90
CA ASP A 8 -19.39 -0.94 4.60
C ASP A 8 -19.82 -1.72 5.86
N ALA A 9 -19.62 -3.05 5.86
CA ALA A 9 -19.90 -3.91 7.01
C ALA A 9 -18.90 -3.75 8.17
N GLY A 10 -17.85 -2.93 8.00
CA GLY A 10 -16.78 -2.73 8.98
C GLY A 10 -15.54 -3.60 8.73
N GLY A 11 -14.52 -3.38 9.56
CA GLY A 11 -13.21 -4.01 9.41
C GLY A 11 -12.34 -3.40 8.31
N ALA A 12 -11.28 -4.11 7.94
CA ALA A 12 -10.41 -3.79 6.80
C ALA A 12 -10.02 -5.05 6.05
N VAL A 13 -9.95 -4.97 4.72
CA VAL A 13 -9.48 -6.03 3.84
C VAL A 13 -8.21 -5.54 3.18
N ALA A 14 -7.09 -6.20 3.47
CA ALA A 14 -5.84 -5.97 2.77
C ALA A 14 -5.67 -7.00 1.66
N ALA A 15 -5.23 -6.56 0.49
CA ALA A 15 -4.85 -7.43 -0.62
C ALA A 15 -3.38 -7.21 -0.99
N LEU A 16 -2.73 -8.28 -1.46
CA LEU A 16 -1.36 -8.27 -1.95
C LEU A 16 -1.31 -9.04 -3.26
N VAL A 17 -0.82 -8.38 -4.32
CA VAL A 17 -0.45 -9.01 -5.59
C VAL A 17 1.06 -9.11 -5.65
N VAL A 18 1.56 -10.34 -5.79
CA VAL A 18 2.99 -10.69 -5.89
C VAL A 18 3.30 -10.99 -7.36
N ALA A 19 4.43 -10.48 -7.85
CA ALA A 19 4.88 -10.71 -9.21
C ALA A 19 6.37 -11.04 -9.23
N GLU A 20 6.80 -11.69 -10.30
CA GLU A 20 8.20 -12.02 -10.58
C GLU A 20 9.04 -10.78 -10.88
N ASP A 21 8.42 -9.75 -11.45
CA ASP A 21 9.10 -8.61 -12.03
C ASP A 21 8.58 -7.27 -11.48
N VAL A 22 9.42 -6.24 -11.58
CA VAL A 22 9.11 -4.87 -11.09
C VAL A 22 8.06 -4.14 -11.94
N ALA A 23 7.80 -4.58 -13.17
CA ALA A 23 6.70 -4.07 -13.98
C ALA A 23 5.36 -4.71 -13.58
N LEU A 24 5.37 -5.69 -12.67
CA LEU A 24 4.22 -6.46 -12.21
C LEU A 24 3.47 -7.09 -13.40
N SER A 25 4.22 -7.62 -14.36
CA SER A 25 3.69 -8.17 -15.60
C SER A 25 3.25 -9.63 -15.46
N THR A 26 3.97 -10.41 -14.64
CA THR A 26 3.66 -11.82 -14.36
C THR A 26 3.29 -11.98 -12.89
N VAL A 27 1.99 -12.16 -12.61
CA VAL A 27 1.50 -12.39 -11.24
C VAL A 27 1.81 -13.82 -10.82
N LEU A 28 2.49 -13.97 -9.67
CA LEU A 28 2.83 -15.25 -9.07
C LEU A 28 1.80 -15.70 -8.03
N ALA A 29 1.32 -14.76 -7.22
CA ALA A 29 0.40 -15.04 -6.14
C ALA A 29 -0.48 -13.82 -5.81
N GLU A 30 -1.61 -14.11 -5.19
CA GLU A 30 -2.54 -13.14 -4.65
C GLU A 30 -2.91 -13.56 -3.23
N HIS A 31 -2.84 -12.63 -2.30
CA HIS A 31 -3.20 -12.85 -0.91
C HIS A 31 -4.22 -11.82 -0.47
N VAL A 32 -5.15 -12.24 0.39
CA VAL A 32 -6.19 -11.39 0.96
C VAL A 32 -6.30 -11.70 2.44
N ALA A 33 -6.25 -10.67 3.27
CA ALA A 33 -6.43 -10.76 4.71
C ALA A 33 -7.59 -9.86 5.15
N LEU A 34 -8.47 -10.39 5.99
CA LEU A 34 -9.56 -9.66 6.60
C LEU A 34 -9.24 -9.41 8.09
N LEU A 35 -9.29 -8.14 8.48
CA LEU A 35 -9.33 -7.74 9.88
C LEU A 35 -10.75 -7.33 10.23
N VAL A 36 -11.39 -8.12 11.08
CA VAL A 36 -12.78 -7.87 11.51
C VAL A 36 -12.89 -6.59 12.34
N GLN A 37 -11.84 -6.24 13.08
CA GLN A 37 -11.79 -5.06 13.92
C GLN A 37 -10.63 -4.16 13.50
N VAL A 38 -10.91 -2.87 13.40
CA VAL A 38 -9.94 -1.82 13.13
C VAL A 38 -10.06 -0.75 14.19
N ALA A 39 -8.95 -0.08 14.51
CA ALA A 39 -8.96 1.07 15.40
C ALA A 39 -9.94 2.15 14.89
N PRO A 40 -10.52 2.97 15.79
CA PRO A 40 -11.31 4.12 15.39
C PRO A 40 -10.47 5.08 14.54
N TYR A 41 -11.14 5.87 13.70
CA TYR A 41 -10.45 6.88 12.89
C TYR A 41 -9.97 8.05 13.75
N GLU A 42 -8.66 8.25 13.76
CA GLU A 42 -8.01 9.41 14.35
C GLU A 42 -7.47 10.33 13.25
N PRO A 43 -7.89 11.61 13.20
CA PRO A 43 -7.39 12.57 12.22
C PRO A 43 -5.87 12.69 12.31
N GLY A 44 -5.17 12.40 11.21
CA GLY A 44 -3.71 12.46 11.14
C GLY A 44 -2.98 11.14 11.46
N ALA A 45 -3.68 10.11 11.95
CA ALA A 45 -3.12 8.79 12.23
C ALA A 45 -3.79 7.67 11.41
N PHE A 46 -4.15 7.97 10.15
CA PHE A 46 -4.86 7.02 9.29
C PHE A 46 -4.11 5.68 9.11
N PHE A 47 -2.77 5.72 9.16
CA PHE A 47 -1.91 4.55 9.02
C PHE A 47 -2.17 3.51 10.11
N GLU A 48 -2.60 3.91 11.31
CA GLU A 48 -2.87 2.98 12.43
C GLU A 48 -4.02 2.02 12.11
N ARG A 49 -4.93 2.41 11.21
CA ARG A 49 -6.03 1.56 10.77
C ARG A 49 -5.61 0.61 9.64
N GLU A 50 -4.66 1.01 8.80
CA GLU A 50 -4.22 0.25 7.63
C GLU A 50 -3.07 -0.71 7.93
N LEU A 51 -2.12 -0.31 8.79
CA LEU A 51 -0.95 -1.11 9.12
C LEU A 51 -1.29 -2.51 9.64
N PRO A 52 -2.25 -2.69 10.57
CA PRO A 52 -2.61 -4.04 11.03
C PRO A 52 -3.06 -4.95 9.88
N ALA A 53 -3.82 -4.42 8.92
CA ALA A 53 -4.31 -5.19 7.79
C ALA A 53 -3.19 -5.50 6.80
N LEU A 54 -2.32 -4.53 6.52
CA LEU A 54 -1.13 -4.74 5.70
C LEU A 54 -0.19 -5.78 6.31
N ARG A 55 0.07 -5.74 7.61
CA ARG A 55 0.86 -6.76 8.31
C ARG A 55 0.28 -8.16 8.10
N ALA A 56 -1.03 -8.30 8.22
CA ALA A 56 -1.68 -9.60 8.07
C ALA A 56 -1.53 -10.17 6.65
N VAL A 57 -1.63 -9.34 5.61
CA VAL A 57 -1.46 -9.83 4.22
C VAL A 57 0.03 -10.02 3.85
N LEU A 58 0.92 -9.20 4.39
CA LEU A 58 2.37 -9.33 4.16
C LEU A 58 2.96 -10.55 4.88
N ALA A 59 2.36 -11.00 5.98
CA ALA A 59 2.75 -12.25 6.65
C ALA A 59 2.48 -13.51 5.81
N CYS A 60 1.76 -13.40 4.69
CA CYS A 60 1.51 -14.52 3.78
C CYS A 60 2.66 -14.77 2.78
N VAL A 61 3.72 -13.95 2.81
CA VAL A 61 4.87 -14.07 1.92
C VAL A 61 6.17 -14.03 2.72
N ASP A 62 7.15 -14.85 2.34
CA ASP A 62 8.41 -14.98 3.09
C ASP A 62 9.39 -13.83 2.81
N ALA A 63 9.43 -13.33 1.58
CA ALA A 63 10.36 -12.27 1.17
C ALA A 63 9.80 -11.43 0.02
N LEU A 64 10.14 -10.14 0.04
CA LEU A 64 9.85 -9.17 -1.02
C LEU A 64 11.10 -8.33 -1.27
N ASP A 65 11.46 -8.08 -2.53
CA ASP A 65 12.57 -7.17 -2.85
C ASP A 65 12.13 -5.70 -2.92
N LEU A 66 10.83 -5.48 -3.15
CA LEU A 66 10.22 -4.18 -3.37
C LEU A 66 8.73 -4.25 -3.04
N LEU A 67 8.23 -3.28 -2.28
CA LEU A 67 6.80 -3.11 -2.06
C LEU A 67 6.28 -1.88 -2.80
N VAL A 68 5.05 -1.99 -3.31
CA VAL A 68 4.32 -0.87 -3.89
C VAL A 68 3.00 -0.75 -3.15
N VAL A 69 2.71 0.44 -2.63
CA VAL A 69 1.49 0.75 -1.87
C VAL A 69 0.61 1.72 -2.67
N ASP A 70 -0.72 1.55 -2.62
CA ASP A 70 -1.68 2.53 -3.15
C ASP A 70 -1.82 3.72 -2.18
N GLY A 71 -0.89 4.67 -2.27
CA GLY A 71 -0.81 5.79 -1.34
C GLY A 71 0.51 6.53 -1.40
N TYR A 72 0.80 7.29 -0.36
CA TYR A 72 2.06 8.03 -0.21
C TYR A 72 2.99 7.31 0.77
N VAL A 73 4.29 7.39 0.51
CA VAL A 73 5.33 7.04 1.48
C VAL A 73 5.42 8.14 2.53
N ASP A 74 5.67 9.37 2.11
CA ASP A 74 5.72 10.57 2.94
C ASP A 74 4.75 11.64 2.41
N LEU A 75 4.25 12.47 3.33
CA LEU A 75 3.09 13.34 3.09
C LEU A 75 3.49 14.80 2.78
N ASP A 76 4.76 15.14 2.94
CA ASP A 76 5.33 16.47 2.67
C ASP A 76 6.87 16.41 2.51
N PRO A 77 7.51 17.46 1.96
CA PRO A 77 8.96 17.48 1.75
C PRO A 77 9.80 17.32 3.01
N GLU A 78 9.24 17.62 4.18
CA GLU A 78 9.89 17.44 5.48
C GLU A 78 9.92 15.97 5.91
N GLY A 79 9.30 15.07 5.13
CA GLY A 79 9.31 13.64 5.36
C GLY A 79 8.29 13.19 6.41
N ARG A 80 7.20 13.94 6.62
CA ARG A 80 6.13 13.49 7.52
C ARG A 80 5.65 12.10 7.08
N PRO A 81 5.71 11.09 7.96
CA PRO A 81 5.38 9.72 7.60
C PRO A 81 3.95 9.59 7.07
N GLY A 82 3.82 8.99 5.89
CA GLY A 82 2.60 8.38 5.40
C GLY A 82 2.65 6.87 5.57
N LEU A 83 1.63 6.18 5.02
CA LEU A 83 1.51 4.73 5.11
C LEU A 83 2.77 4.01 4.63
N GLY A 84 3.30 4.39 3.46
CA GLY A 84 4.46 3.71 2.89
C GLY A 84 5.74 3.88 3.73
N ALA A 85 5.92 5.01 4.42
CA ALA A 85 7.05 5.20 5.34
C ALA A 85 6.94 4.30 6.56
N HIS A 86 5.75 4.17 7.15
CA HIS A 86 5.54 3.24 8.27
C HIS A 86 5.76 1.78 7.85
N VAL A 87 5.22 1.37 6.70
CA VAL A 87 5.43 0.01 6.20
C VAL A 87 6.91 -0.23 5.93
N HIS A 88 7.61 0.71 5.28
CA HIS A 88 9.04 0.61 5.03
C HIS A 88 9.84 0.37 6.32
N ALA A 89 9.52 1.10 7.39
CA ALA A 89 10.17 0.94 8.69
C ALA A 89 9.96 -0.45 9.30
N GLU A 90 8.86 -1.13 9.00
CA GLU A 90 8.56 -2.48 9.49
C GLU A 90 9.18 -3.59 8.64
N VAL A 91 9.08 -3.48 7.31
CA VAL A 91 9.52 -4.55 6.40
C VAL A 91 10.98 -4.43 5.96
N GLY A 92 11.59 -3.25 6.09
CA GLY A 92 12.99 -3.01 5.75
C GLY A 92 13.34 -3.03 4.26
N VAL A 93 12.37 -3.28 3.37
CA VAL A 93 12.56 -3.31 1.91
C VAL A 93 12.13 -1.98 1.29
N PRO A 94 12.68 -1.57 0.13
CA PRO A 94 12.24 -0.34 -0.54
C PRO A 94 10.72 -0.32 -0.78
N VAL A 95 10.12 0.86 -0.60
CA VAL A 95 8.67 1.07 -0.79
C VAL A 95 8.43 2.19 -1.79
N ILE A 96 7.55 1.95 -2.75
CA ILE A 96 7.04 2.95 -3.68
C ILE A 96 5.59 3.26 -3.32
N GLY A 97 5.29 4.53 -3.07
CA GLY A 97 3.93 5.03 -2.96
C GLY A 97 3.40 5.47 -4.32
N VAL A 98 2.23 4.96 -4.72
CA VAL A 98 1.56 5.34 -5.97
C VAL A 98 0.16 5.89 -5.67
N ALA A 99 0.03 7.21 -5.57
CA ALA A 99 -1.25 7.83 -5.27
C ALA A 99 -2.03 8.25 -6.53
N LYS A 100 -3.35 8.01 -6.51
CA LYS A 100 -4.30 8.39 -7.57
C LYS A 100 -4.72 9.86 -7.51
N THR A 101 -4.52 10.56 -6.39
CA THR A 101 -4.96 11.94 -6.17
C THR A 101 -3.84 12.74 -5.53
N ARG A 102 -3.77 14.04 -5.85
CA ARG A 102 -2.75 14.92 -5.29
C ARG A 102 -3.04 15.17 -3.83
N PHE A 103 -2.06 14.93 -2.97
CA PHE A 103 -2.07 15.42 -1.62
C PHE A 103 -1.39 16.79 -1.59
N ARG A 104 -2.10 17.83 -1.10
CA ARG A 104 -1.66 19.23 -1.26
C ARG A 104 -0.26 19.49 -0.69
N ALA A 105 0.07 18.86 0.43
CA ALA A 105 1.36 19.04 1.10
C ALA A 105 2.50 18.24 0.46
N ALA A 106 2.21 17.17 -0.30
CA ALA A 106 3.22 16.33 -0.96
C ALA A 106 3.72 16.96 -2.26
N SER A 107 4.32 18.16 -2.17
CA SER A 107 4.85 18.90 -3.33
C SER A 107 6.07 18.23 -3.97
N HIS A 108 6.78 17.38 -3.23
CA HIS A 108 7.94 16.62 -3.70
C HIS A 108 7.54 15.39 -4.55
N ALA A 109 6.28 14.96 -4.50
CA ALA A 109 5.84 13.76 -5.20
C ALA A 109 5.98 13.93 -6.72
N ILE A 110 6.60 12.96 -7.37
CA ILE A 110 6.88 13.01 -8.81
C ILE A 110 5.60 12.65 -9.58
N GLU A 111 5.20 13.54 -10.49
CA GLU A 111 4.07 13.28 -11.38
C GLU A 111 4.45 12.30 -12.50
N VAL A 112 3.76 11.15 -12.55
CA VAL A 112 3.96 10.14 -13.59
C VAL A 112 2.70 10.05 -14.46
N ARG A 113 2.85 10.33 -15.76
CA ARG A 113 1.78 10.23 -16.76
C ARG A 113 1.92 8.93 -17.52
N ARG A 114 0.84 8.14 -17.61
CA ARG A 114 0.81 6.83 -18.26
C ARG A 114 -0.32 6.74 -19.27
N GLY A 115 -0.07 6.07 -20.39
CA GLY A 115 -1.00 5.98 -21.51
C GLY A 115 -1.35 7.37 -22.06
N SER A 116 -2.60 7.55 -22.50
CA SER A 116 -3.14 8.83 -22.97
C SER A 116 -3.73 9.71 -21.85
N ALA A 117 -3.46 9.39 -20.57
CA ALA A 117 -4.13 10.04 -19.46
C ALA A 117 -3.56 11.43 -19.13
N VAL A 118 -4.45 12.42 -19.05
CA VAL A 118 -4.10 13.79 -18.66
C VAL A 118 -3.86 13.94 -17.15
N ARG A 119 -4.44 13.06 -16.31
CA ARG A 119 -4.22 13.10 -14.86
C ARG A 119 -3.05 12.21 -14.48
N PRO A 120 -1.99 12.73 -13.83
CA PRO A 120 -0.84 11.91 -13.43
C PRO A 120 -1.18 11.00 -12.24
N LEU A 121 -0.30 10.06 -11.96
CA LEU A 121 -0.09 9.45 -10.65
C LEU A 121 0.95 10.27 -9.89
N TYR A 122 0.94 10.20 -8.56
CA TYR A 122 1.91 10.89 -7.71
C TYR A 122 2.77 9.84 -7.02
N VAL A 123 4.07 9.88 -7.28
CA VAL A 123 5.03 8.86 -6.83
C VAL A 123 5.92 9.42 -5.73
N THR A 124 6.02 8.65 -4.65
CA THR A 124 6.92 8.88 -3.51
C THR A 124 7.65 7.58 -3.20
N ALA A 125 8.77 7.63 -2.47
CA ALA A 125 9.59 6.45 -2.26
C ALA A 125 10.38 6.50 -0.95
N ALA A 126 10.59 5.33 -0.34
CA ALA A 126 11.54 5.11 0.75
C ALA A 126 12.45 3.92 0.41
N GLY A 127 13.71 3.97 0.87
CA GLY A 127 14.71 2.95 0.55
C GLY A 127 15.20 2.96 -0.91
N MET A 128 14.76 3.93 -1.73
CA MET A 128 15.27 4.16 -3.09
C MET A 128 15.04 5.60 -3.57
N PRO A 129 15.77 6.08 -4.60
CA PRO A 129 15.53 7.39 -5.20
C PRO A 129 14.13 7.51 -5.83
N ALA A 130 13.47 8.64 -5.61
CA ALA A 130 12.12 8.90 -6.11
C ALA A 130 12.05 8.85 -7.64
N GLU A 131 13.09 9.30 -8.35
CA GLU A 131 13.18 9.27 -9.81
C GLU A 131 13.20 7.83 -10.34
N ARG A 132 13.90 6.94 -9.63
CA ARG A 132 13.92 5.51 -9.96
C ARG A 132 12.55 4.89 -9.72
N ALA A 133 11.92 5.20 -8.61
CA ALA A 133 10.55 4.76 -8.32
C ALA A 133 9.56 5.23 -9.40
N ALA A 134 9.64 6.50 -9.81
CA ALA A 134 8.80 7.07 -10.85
C ALA A 134 9.00 6.38 -12.21
N ALA A 135 10.26 6.09 -12.58
CA ALA A 135 10.58 5.34 -13.79
C ALA A 135 9.98 3.92 -13.77
N LEU A 136 10.09 3.22 -12.64
CA LEU A 136 9.48 1.90 -12.46
C LEU A 136 7.96 1.96 -12.59
N VAL A 137 7.30 2.91 -11.93
CA VAL A 137 5.85 3.11 -12.03
C VAL A 137 5.43 3.44 -13.46
N SER A 138 6.19 4.26 -14.17
CA SER A 138 5.94 4.56 -15.58
C SER A 138 5.97 3.31 -16.46
N ALA A 139 6.90 2.39 -16.18
CA ALA A 139 7.11 1.14 -16.91
C ALA A 139 6.18 -0.01 -16.50
N MET A 140 5.41 0.11 -15.40
CA MET A 140 4.50 -0.94 -14.95
C MET A 140 3.49 -1.34 -16.05
N ALA A 141 3.10 -2.62 -16.03
CA ALA A 141 2.23 -3.21 -17.04
C ALA A 141 0.85 -2.54 -17.13
N GLY A 142 0.31 -2.49 -18.36
CA GLY A 142 -1.03 -2.01 -18.67
C GLY A 142 -1.06 -0.67 -19.41
N PRO A 143 -1.94 -0.48 -20.41
CA PRO A 143 -1.87 0.65 -21.35
C PRO A 143 -2.49 1.96 -20.82
N HIS A 144 -3.16 1.93 -19.66
CA HIS A 144 -3.93 3.04 -19.12
C HIS A 144 -3.19 3.76 -18.00
N ARG A 145 -3.77 4.87 -17.51
CA ARG A 145 -3.30 5.62 -16.34
C ARG A 145 -2.87 4.74 -15.16
N ILE A 146 -3.79 3.88 -14.72
CA ILE A 146 -3.61 3.03 -13.55
C ILE A 146 -2.90 1.73 -13.99
N PRO A 147 -1.80 1.32 -13.34
CA PRO A 147 -1.15 0.04 -13.61
C PRO A 147 -2.13 -1.13 -13.48
N THR A 148 -1.95 -2.19 -14.27
CA THR A 148 -2.82 -3.38 -14.21
C THR A 148 -2.81 -4.00 -12.81
N ALA A 149 -1.65 -4.12 -12.19
CA ALA A 149 -1.53 -4.66 -10.83
C ALA A 149 -2.23 -3.80 -9.78
N LEU A 150 -2.21 -2.47 -9.92
CA LEU A 150 -2.92 -1.58 -9.01
C LEU A 150 -4.43 -1.75 -9.12
N ARG A 151 -4.98 -1.82 -10.35
CA ARG A 151 -6.41 -2.15 -10.55
C ARG A 151 -6.77 -3.52 -9.98
N ARG A 152 -5.87 -4.49 -10.12
CA ARG A 152 -6.08 -5.86 -9.68
C ARG A 152 -6.14 -5.96 -8.16
N VAL A 153 -5.19 -5.32 -7.46
CA VAL A 153 -5.18 -5.32 -6.00
C VAL A 153 -6.41 -4.59 -5.41
N ASP A 154 -6.81 -3.44 -5.98
CA ASP A 154 -8.03 -2.71 -5.56
C ASP A 154 -9.29 -3.56 -5.75
N ALA A 155 -9.39 -4.26 -6.89
CA ALA A 155 -10.51 -5.14 -7.17
C ALA A 155 -10.59 -6.33 -6.20
N ILE A 156 -9.43 -6.90 -5.81
CA ILE A 156 -9.36 -8.02 -4.88
C ILE A 156 -9.61 -7.56 -3.44
N ALA A 157 -9.12 -6.39 -3.03
CA ALA A 157 -9.35 -5.82 -1.70
C ALA A 157 -10.85 -5.57 -1.42
N ARG A 158 -11.64 -5.33 -2.47
CA ARG A 158 -13.11 -5.18 -2.38
C ARG A 158 -13.88 -6.50 -2.23
N ARG A 159 -13.18 -7.62 -2.17
CA ARG A 159 -13.76 -8.97 -2.14
C ARG A 159 -13.40 -9.70 -0.85
N PRO A 160 -14.00 -9.33 0.30
CA PRO A 160 -13.71 -9.96 1.59
C PRO A 160 -13.94 -11.48 1.60
N GLU A 161 -14.78 -12.01 0.71
CA GLU A 161 -15.03 -13.44 0.56
C GLU A 161 -13.82 -14.22 0.03
N LEU A 162 -12.82 -13.53 -0.53
CA LEU A 162 -11.55 -14.13 -0.97
C LEU A 162 -10.52 -14.23 0.17
N ALA A 163 -10.77 -13.60 1.31
CA ALA A 163 -9.92 -13.76 2.47
C ALA A 163 -10.00 -15.22 2.95
N GLY A 164 -8.84 -15.88 3.03
CA GLY A 164 -8.74 -17.05 3.90
C GLY A 164 -9.04 -16.64 5.34
N VAL A 165 -9.50 -17.57 6.19
CA VAL A 165 -9.70 -17.28 7.61
C VAL A 165 -8.32 -17.09 8.28
N ALA A 166 -7.76 -15.90 8.16
CA ALA A 166 -6.65 -15.45 8.99
C ALA A 166 -7.25 -14.89 10.28
N GLY A 167 -7.45 -15.76 11.26
CA GLY A 167 -7.87 -15.37 12.61
C GLY A 167 -6.76 -14.62 13.33
N VAL A 168 -6.41 -13.41 12.89
CA VAL A 168 -5.52 -12.54 13.66
C VAL A 168 -6.41 -11.54 14.41
N ALA A 169 -6.85 -11.95 15.59
CA ALA A 169 -7.36 -11.02 16.59
C ALA A 169 -6.16 -10.26 17.17
N LEU A 170 -5.76 -9.15 16.54
CA LEU A 170 -4.92 -8.16 17.23
C LEU A 170 -5.81 -7.45 18.24
N GLY A 171 -5.90 -7.99 19.44
CA GLY A 171 -6.45 -7.28 20.59
C GLY A 171 -5.64 -6.01 20.87
N PRO A 172 -6.21 -5.01 21.58
CA PRO A 172 -5.51 -3.77 21.89
C PRO A 172 -4.23 -4.10 22.66
N THR A 173 -3.09 -3.68 22.13
CA THR A 173 -1.81 -3.72 22.83
C THR A 173 -1.93 -2.86 24.07
N THR A 174 -1.98 -3.51 25.23
CA THR A 174 -1.96 -2.81 26.52
C THR A 174 -0.63 -2.06 26.64
N PRO A 175 -0.60 -0.77 27.02
CA PRO A 175 0.67 -0.10 27.26
C PRO A 175 1.36 -0.79 28.43
N VAL A 176 2.61 -1.20 28.22
CA VAL A 176 3.49 -1.70 29.28
C VAL A 176 3.66 -0.56 30.29
N GLY A 177 2.99 -0.68 31.44
CA GLY A 177 3.22 0.20 32.58
C GLY A 177 4.65 0.03 33.05
N LEU A 178 5.43 1.11 32.98
CA LEU A 178 6.70 1.22 33.68
C LEU A 178 6.41 1.27 35.18
N SER A 179 7.10 0.41 35.91
CA SER A 179 7.19 0.43 37.39
C SER A 179 8.34 1.33 37.82
#